data_AF-A0A6A9KDH4-F1
#
_entry.id   AF-A0A6A9KDH4-F1
#
_cell.length_a   1.000
_cell.length_b   1.000
_cell.length_c   1.000
_cell.angle_alpha   90.00
_cell.angle_beta   90.00
_cell.angle_gamma   90.00
#
_symmetry.space_group_name_H-M   'P 1'
#
loop_
_entity.id
_entity.type
_entity.pdbx_description
1 polymer ?
#
loop_
_entity_poly.entity_id
_entity_poly.type
_entity_poly.pdbx_seq_one_letter_code
_entity_poly.pdbx_strand_id
1 'polypeptide(L)'
;MSNQEPRDLVSNLAETLGAEREELNQAKTAEVVAHLERVIANVPPATEFTNTRKYVVLGPLLSIVPFIMTGMWFSQGKPGVGVVGLLLGLFGLFLGYQHRNSGKTPFMRLTRTQLWADSLSAPVELADVIDFSVKADMLQTTQTLHLRPETPLPTHRAVRQVFASQAMAFKGKDPRITIMSAGLQSDGKKLDCDDMAAILDAYIQAAHAQRYLQQLRSQG
;
A
#
# COMPACT_ATOMS: atom_id res chain seq x y z
N MET A 1 -61.00 -8.97 43.87
CA MET A 1 -59.65 -8.37 43.78
C MET A 1 -58.65 -9.49 44.01
N SER A 2 -57.75 -9.88 43.12
CA SER A 2 -57.67 -9.82 41.66
C SER A 2 -56.79 -11.03 41.32
N ASN A 3 -57.31 -11.99 40.55
CA ASN A 3 -56.50 -13.08 40.00
C ASN A 3 -55.66 -12.45 38.89
N GLN A 4 -54.45 -11.99 39.21
CA GLN A 4 -53.46 -11.71 38.17
C GLN A 4 -53.03 -13.07 37.62
N GLU A 5 -53.51 -13.39 36.42
CA GLU A 5 -53.22 -14.66 35.78
C GLU A 5 -51.70 -14.80 35.58
N PRO A 6 -51.11 -15.98 35.82
CA PRO A 6 -49.68 -16.21 35.64
C PRO A 6 -49.20 -15.93 34.20
N ARG A 7 -50.11 -15.86 33.23
CA ARG A 7 -49.84 -15.44 31.84
C ARG A 7 -49.44 -13.96 31.72
N ASP A 8 -50.05 -13.07 32.50
CA ASP A 8 -49.75 -11.63 32.45
C ASP A 8 -48.35 -11.34 33.04
N LEU A 9 -47.95 -12.09 34.05
CA LEU A 9 -46.62 -12.02 34.65
C LEU A 9 -45.53 -12.49 33.69
N VAL A 10 -45.76 -13.61 33.00
CA VAL A 10 -44.82 -14.12 31.99
C VAL A 10 -44.75 -13.20 30.77
N SER A 11 -45.88 -12.59 30.36
CA SER A 11 -45.91 -11.62 29.26
C SER A 11 -45.10 -10.35 29.60
N ASN A 12 -45.31 -9.76 30.78
CA ASN A 12 -44.56 -8.60 31.24
C ASN A 12 -43.07 -8.89 31.40
N LEU A 13 -42.71 -10.10 31.86
CA LEU A 13 -41.31 -10.53 31.98
C LEU A 13 -40.66 -10.71 30.59
N ALA A 14 -41.38 -11.29 29.63
CA ALA A 14 -40.90 -11.46 28.27
C ALA A 14 -40.72 -10.11 27.56
N GLU A 15 -41.62 -9.16 27.80
CA GLU A 15 -41.57 -7.81 27.24
C GLU A 15 -40.42 -6.99 27.85
N THR A 16 -40.23 -7.04 29.17
CA THR A 16 -39.09 -6.38 29.84
C THR A 16 -37.74 -6.97 29.45
N LEU A 17 -37.63 -8.30 29.40
CA LEU A 17 -36.41 -8.98 28.90
C LEU A 17 -36.15 -8.71 27.42
N GLY A 18 -37.22 -8.57 26.61
CA GLY A 18 -37.14 -8.19 25.21
C GLY A 18 -36.61 -6.76 25.05
N ALA A 19 -37.15 -5.82 25.82
CA ALA A 19 -36.73 -4.42 25.82
C ALA A 19 -35.28 -4.26 26.31
N GLU A 20 -34.91 -4.91 27.42
CA GLU A 20 -33.55 -4.87 27.96
C GLU A 20 -32.52 -5.49 27.00
N ARG A 21 -32.91 -6.57 26.31
CA ARG A 21 -32.07 -7.19 25.28
C ARG A 21 -31.90 -6.29 24.06
N GLU A 22 -32.95 -5.59 23.65
CA GLU A 22 -32.92 -4.66 22.53
C GLU A 22 -32.06 -3.43 22.88
N GLU A 23 -32.22 -2.85 24.07
CA GLU A 23 -31.36 -1.76 24.57
C GLU A 23 -29.89 -2.18 24.67
N LEU A 24 -29.61 -3.38 25.18
CA LEU A 24 -28.24 -3.92 25.26
C LEU A 24 -27.64 -4.12 23.85
N ASN A 25 -28.43 -4.61 22.89
CA ASN A 25 -28.01 -4.78 21.51
C ASN A 25 -27.74 -3.43 20.83
N GLN A 26 -28.59 -2.43 21.06
CA GLN A 26 -28.41 -1.07 20.53
C GLN A 26 -27.16 -0.41 21.12
N ALA A 27 -26.94 -0.53 22.44
CA ALA A 27 -25.76 0.00 23.10
C ALA A 27 -24.47 -0.65 22.58
N LYS A 28 -24.45 -1.99 22.43
CA LYS A 28 -23.31 -2.70 21.83
C LYS A 28 -23.06 -2.30 20.38
N THR A 29 -24.12 -2.11 19.60
CA THR A 29 -24.00 -1.68 18.21
C THR A 29 -23.42 -0.27 18.12
N ALA A 30 -23.90 0.65 18.97
CA ALA A 30 -23.36 2.01 19.04
C ALA A 30 -21.89 2.04 19.46
N GLU A 31 -21.48 1.20 20.41
CA GLU A 31 -20.08 1.06 20.84
C GLU A 31 -19.18 0.57 19.71
N VAL A 32 -19.62 -0.47 18.98
CA VAL A 32 -18.89 -1.01 17.81
C VAL A 32 -18.78 0.05 16.71
N VAL A 33 -19.86 0.77 16.42
CA VAL A 33 -19.84 1.85 15.43
C VAL A 33 -18.86 2.95 15.83
N ALA A 34 -18.90 3.41 17.08
CA ALA A 34 -17.99 4.43 17.59
C ALA A 34 -16.53 3.98 17.58
N HIS A 35 -16.26 2.69 17.85
CA HIS A 35 -14.92 2.12 17.75
C HIS A 35 -14.40 2.14 16.30
N LEU A 36 -15.21 1.70 15.34
CA LEU A 36 -14.84 1.66 13.92
C LEU A 36 -14.63 3.07 13.35
N GLU A 37 -15.48 4.02 13.72
CA GLU A 37 -15.30 5.43 13.33
C GLU A 37 -13.99 6.02 13.89
N ARG A 38 -13.62 5.66 15.13
CA ARG A 38 -12.34 6.07 15.72
C ARG A 38 -11.14 5.47 14.96
N VAL A 39 -11.20 4.20 14.57
CA VAL A 39 -10.14 3.56 13.75
C VAL A 39 -9.97 4.30 12.41
N ILE A 40 -11.09 4.66 11.76
CA ILE A 40 -11.07 5.42 10.50
C ILE A 40 -10.52 6.83 10.70
N ALA A 41 -10.90 7.51 11.78
CA ALA A 41 -10.46 8.86 12.07
C ALA A 41 -8.95 8.97 12.31
N ASN A 42 -8.33 7.91 12.85
CA ASN A 42 -6.90 7.86 13.11
C ASN A 42 -6.04 7.72 11.84
N VAL A 43 -6.64 7.37 10.70
CA VAL A 43 -5.93 7.22 9.42
C VAL A 43 -6.14 8.47 8.55
N PRO A 44 -5.06 9.08 8.00
CA PRO A 44 -5.17 10.22 7.11
C PRO A 44 -6.10 9.92 5.92
N PRO A 45 -6.89 10.90 5.43
CA PRO A 45 -7.80 10.68 4.30
C PRO A 45 -7.10 10.14 3.05
N ALA A 46 -5.89 10.63 2.79
CA ALA A 46 -5.00 10.12 1.75
C ALA A 46 -3.54 10.28 2.18
N THR A 47 -2.74 9.25 1.91
CA THR A 47 -1.28 9.30 2.03
C THR A 47 -0.65 9.11 0.66
N GLU A 48 0.20 10.04 0.26
CA GLU A 48 0.91 10.01 -1.01
C GLU A 48 2.33 9.49 -0.81
N PHE A 49 2.78 8.69 -1.77
CA PHE A 49 4.09 8.09 -1.78
C PHE A 49 4.87 8.53 -3.01
N THR A 50 6.07 9.01 -2.74
CA THR A 50 7.04 9.44 -3.74
C THR A 50 8.31 8.60 -3.62
N ASN A 51 9.14 8.66 -4.65
CA ASN A 51 10.42 7.97 -4.64
C ASN A 51 11.50 8.75 -3.90
N THR A 52 12.33 8.02 -3.16
CA THR A 52 13.57 8.62 -2.64
C THR A 52 14.49 9.06 -3.77
N ARG A 53 15.33 10.07 -3.52
CA ARG A 53 16.32 10.57 -4.49
C ARG A 53 17.60 9.71 -4.57
N LYS A 54 17.58 8.48 -4.04
CA LYS A 54 18.79 7.64 -3.91
C LYS A 54 19.53 7.45 -5.23
N TYR A 55 18.82 7.18 -6.32
CA TYR A 55 19.44 6.94 -7.63
C TYR A 55 19.89 8.21 -8.35
N VAL A 56 19.37 9.37 -7.99
CA VAL A 56 19.87 10.67 -8.50
C VAL A 56 21.30 10.93 -8.03
N VAL A 57 21.61 10.49 -6.81
CA VAL A 57 22.96 10.63 -6.21
C VAL A 57 23.82 9.42 -6.54
N LEU A 58 23.28 8.23 -6.37
CA LEU A 58 24.01 6.98 -6.54
C LEU A 58 24.40 6.74 -8.01
N GLY A 59 23.55 7.12 -8.97
CA GLY A 59 23.83 6.95 -10.40
C GLY A 59 25.13 7.62 -10.84
N PRO A 60 25.27 8.95 -10.68
CA PRO A 60 26.52 9.66 -10.99
C PRO A 60 27.71 9.17 -10.18
N LEU A 61 27.52 8.84 -8.90
CA LEU A 61 28.58 8.31 -8.05
C LEU A 61 29.14 6.98 -8.59
N LEU A 62 28.25 6.06 -8.98
CA LEU A 62 28.61 4.76 -9.56
C LEU A 62 29.31 4.91 -10.93
N SER A 63 29.15 6.03 -11.62
CA SER A 63 29.82 6.30 -12.89
C SER A 63 31.28 6.72 -12.76
N ILE A 64 31.70 7.28 -11.62
CA ILE A 64 33.03 7.86 -11.43
C ILE A 64 34.12 6.80 -11.58
N VAL A 65 34.00 5.69 -10.84
CA VAL A 65 35.01 4.63 -10.82
C VAL A 65 35.17 3.98 -12.21
N PRO A 66 34.10 3.55 -12.91
CA PRO A 66 34.22 3.03 -14.27
C PRO A 66 34.91 4.00 -15.23
N PHE A 67 34.62 5.30 -15.19
CA PHE A 67 35.29 6.26 -16.08
C PHE A 67 36.78 6.41 -15.78
N ILE A 68 37.18 6.42 -14.51
CA ILE A 68 38.60 6.43 -14.14
C ILE A 68 39.31 5.16 -14.65
N MET A 69 38.71 3.99 -14.41
CA MET A 69 39.26 2.71 -14.87
C MET A 69 39.36 2.62 -16.39
N THR A 70 38.37 3.15 -17.11
CA THR A 70 38.40 3.27 -18.57
C THR A 70 39.64 4.02 -19.05
N GLY A 71 39.93 5.19 -18.48
CA GLY A 71 41.11 5.97 -18.83
C GLY A 71 42.41 5.20 -18.58
N MET A 72 42.51 4.50 -17.43
CA MET A 72 43.66 3.67 -17.09
C MET A 72 43.84 2.47 -18.03
N TRP A 73 42.76 1.82 -18.48
CA TRP A 73 42.89 0.67 -19.36
C TRP A 73 43.18 1.03 -20.80
N PHE A 74 42.68 2.17 -21.28
CA PHE A 74 43.10 2.70 -22.57
C PHE A 74 44.60 3.05 -22.59
N SER A 75 45.14 3.65 -21.52
CA SER A 75 46.58 3.94 -21.44
C SER A 75 47.44 2.67 -21.31
N GLN A 76 46.89 1.57 -20.79
CA GLN A 76 47.54 0.26 -20.73
C GLN A 76 47.40 -0.58 -22.01
N GLY A 77 46.82 -0.04 -23.08
CA GLY A 77 46.63 -0.78 -24.33
C GLY A 77 45.59 -1.92 -24.25
N LYS A 78 44.64 -1.83 -23.30
CA LYS A 78 43.54 -2.80 -23.12
C LYS A 78 42.20 -2.20 -23.54
N PRO A 79 41.98 -1.89 -24.83
CA PRO A 79 40.81 -1.14 -25.29
C PRO A 79 39.49 -1.86 -25.03
N GLY A 80 39.47 -3.20 -25.12
CA GLY A 80 38.24 -3.99 -24.87
C GLY A 80 37.69 -3.80 -23.46
N VAL A 81 38.58 -3.80 -22.45
CA VAL A 81 38.18 -3.57 -21.04
C VAL A 81 37.81 -2.09 -20.82
N GLY A 82 38.51 -1.17 -21.51
CA GLY A 82 38.18 0.25 -21.51
C GLY A 82 36.75 0.53 -21.98
N VAL A 83 36.30 -0.11 -23.07
CA VAL A 83 34.93 0.01 -23.59
C VAL A 83 33.89 -0.49 -22.58
N VAL A 84 34.15 -1.61 -21.89
CA VAL A 84 33.24 -2.12 -20.84
C VAL A 84 33.10 -1.10 -19.71
N GLY A 85 34.20 -0.54 -19.22
CA GLY A 85 34.17 0.53 -18.21
C GLY A 85 33.39 1.76 -18.68
N LEU A 86 33.50 2.12 -19.96
CA LEU A 86 32.80 3.27 -20.52
C LEU A 86 31.29 3.03 -20.52
N LEU A 87 30.84 1.85 -20.95
CA LEU A 87 29.44 1.46 -20.95
C LEU A 87 28.86 1.43 -19.53
N LEU A 88 29.61 0.90 -18.56
CA LEU A 88 29.20 0.91 -17.14
C LEU A 88 29.08 2.34 -16.59
N GLY A 89 30.04 3.22 -16.92
CA GLY A 89 29.98 4.63 -16.57
C GLY A 89 28.75 5.33 -17.13
N LEU A 90 28.49 5.14 -18.43
CA LEU A 90 27.28 5.67 -19.09
C LEU A 90 26.00 5.11 -18.50
N PHE A 91 25.97 3.84 -18.11
CA PHE A 91 24.80 3.22 -17.46
C PHE A 91 24.49 3.88 -16.11
N GLY A 92 25.50 4.17 -15.28
CA GLY A 92 25.28 4.91 -14.02
C GLY A 92 24.71 6.32 -14.24
N LEU A 93 25.19 7.05 -15.27
CA LEU A 93 24.66 8.35 -15.63
C LEU A 93 23.22 8.24 -16.14
N PHE A 94 22.95 7.22 -16.95
CA PHE A 94 21.61 6.93 -17.46
C PHE A 94 20.62 6.60 -16.33
N LEU A 95 21.04 5.85 -15.30
CA LEU A 95 20.24 5.63 -14.10
C LEU A 95 19.95 6.94 -13.36
N GLY A 96 20.96 7.78 -13.12
CA GLY A 96 20.78 9.10 -12.50
C GLY A 96 19.82 9.99 -13.28
N TYR A 97 19.95 10.01 -14.61
CA TYR A 97 19.10 10.78 -15.51
C TYR A 97 17.64 10.31 -15.50
N GLN A 98 17.40 8.99 -15.59
CA GLN A 98 16.04 8.43 -15.51
C GLN A 98 15.36 8.79 -14.19
N HIS A 99 16.12 8.77 -13.09
CA HIS A 99 15.59 9.07 -11.76
C HIS A 99 15.57 10.56 -11.42
N ARG A 100 15.93 11.49 -12.33
CA ARG A 100 16.04 12.94 -12.05
C ARG A 100 14.77 13.59 -11.48
N ASN A 101 13.61 13.01 -11.75
CA ASN A 101 12.32 13.49 -11.25
C ASN A 101 11.82 12.70 -10.03
N SER A 102 12.63 11.82 -9.46
CA SER A 102 12.29 11.08 -8.23
C SER A 102 12.01 12.05 -7.08
N GLY A 103 10.90 11.84 -6.39
CA GLY A 103 10.45 12.70 -5.30
C GLY A 103 9.66 13.94 -5.72
N LYS A 104 9.36 14.13 -7.01
CA LYS A 104 8.55 15.27 -7.50
C LYS A 104 7.08 14.91 -7.73
N THR A 105 6.82 13.67 -8.13
CA THR A 105 5.47 13.19 -8.42
C THR A 105 5.15 11.98 -7.56
N PRO A 106 3.98 11.93 -6.93
CA PRO A 106 3.53 10.71 -6.25
C PRO A 106 3.27 9.65 -7.31
N PHE A 107 3.74 8.42 -7.07
CA PHE A 107 3.48 7.28 -7.96
C PHE A 107 2.38 6.36 -7.41
N MET A 108 2.11 6.50 -6.11
CA MET A 108 1.15 5.71 -5.36
C MET A 108 0.45 6.61 -4.34
N ARG A 109 -0.84 6.40 -4.15
CA ARG A 109 -1.65 7.04 -3.12
C ARG A 109 -2.52 5.99 -2.44
N LEU A 110 -2.50 5.96 -1.11
CA LEU A 110 -3.45 5.19 -0.31
C LEU A 110 -4.54 6.13 0.16
N THR A 111 -5.80 5.83 -0.18
CA THR A 111 -6.96 6.43 0.45
C THR A 111 -7.54 5.45 1.46
N ARG A 112 -8.49 5.90 2.29
CA ARG A 112 -9.12 5.04 3.31
C ARG A 112 -9.76 3.76 2.76
N THR A 113 -10.13 3.75 1.48
CA THR A 113 -10.75 2.59 0.81
C THR A 113 -9.89 2.00 -0.29
N GLN A 114 -9.10 2.82 -0.99
CA GLN A 114 -8.52 2.44 -2.27
C GLN A 114 -7.02 2.69 -2.34
N LEU A 115 -6.31 1.76 -2.97
CA LEU A 115 -4.96 1.94 -3.48
C LEU A 115 -5.03 2.48 -4.91
N TRP A 116 -4.39 3.62 -5.12
CA TRP A 116 -4.15 4.21 -6.42
C TRP A 116 -2.66 4.11 -6.76
N ALA A 117 -2.35 3.68 -7.98
CA ALA A 117 -0.98 3.70 -8.48
C ALA A 117 -1.00 4.06 -9.96
N ASP A 118 -0.04 4.88 -10.39
CA ASP A 118 -0.04 5.46 -11.74
C ASP A 118 -0.07 4.39 -12.83
N SER A 119 0.63 3.27 -12.62
CA SER A 119 0.77 2.20 -13.60
C SER A 119 -0.44 1.27 -13.69
N LEU A 120 -1.42 1.37 -12.79
CA LEU A 120 -2.66 0.59 -12.83
C LEU A 120 -3.73 1.31 -13.65
N SER A 121 -4.62 0.55 -14.29
CA SER A 121 -5.74 1.10 -15.07
C SER A 121 -6.91 1.60 -14.22
N ALA A 122 -7.01 1.11 -12.98
CA ALA A 122 -8.06 1.43 -12.03
C ALA A 122 -7.54 1.30 -10.59
N PRO A 123 -8.18 1.98 -9.62
CA PRO A 123 -7.87 1.78 -8.20
C PRO A 123 -8.22 0.35 -7.74
N VAL A 124 -7.55 -0.08 -6.68
CA VAL A 124 -7.77 -1.37 -6.04
C VAL A 124 -8.39 -1.14 -4.66
N GLU A 125 -9.49 -1.83 -4.36
CA GLU A 125 -10.11 -1.77 -3.04
C GLU A 125 -9.22 -2.44 -1.99
N LEU A 126 -8.87 -1.70 -0.94
CA LEU A 126 -8.06 -2.19 0.17
C LEU A 126 -8.81 -3.20 1.03
N ALA A 127 -10.14 -3.13 1.07
CA ALA A 127 -10.98 -4.10 1.77
C ALA A 127 -11.00 -5.48 1.10
N ASP A 128 -10.45 -5.60 -0.11
CA ASP A 128 -10.29 -6.88 -0.81
C ASP A 128 -8.91 -7.52 -0.57
N VAL A 129 -8.00 -6.81 0.12
CA VAL A 129 -6.69 -7.31 0.52
C VAL A 129 -6.85 -8.25 1.71
N ILE A 130 -6.32 -9.48 1.55
CA ILE A 130 -6.39 -10.55 2.56
C ILE A 130 -5.08 -10.70 3.33
N ASP A 131 -3.96 -10.37 2.69
CA ASP A 131 -2.62 -10.46 3.26
C ASP A 131 -1.69 -9.51 2.51
N PHE A 132 -0.60 -9.10 3.15
CA PHE A 132 0.41 -8.28 2.51
C PHE A 132 1.82 -8.60 3.01
N SER A 133 2.80 -8.30 2.16
CA SER A 133 4.21 -8.37 2.55
C SER A 133 4.97 -7.17 2.01
N VAL A 134 5.91 -6.67 2.81
CA VAL A 134 6.83 -5.60 2.43
C VAL A 134 8.25 -6.14 2.54
N LYS A 135 9.01 -6.07 1.45
CA LYS A 135 10.39 -6.51 1.39
C LYS A 135 11.25 -5.40 0.79
N ALA A 136 12.40 -5.13 1.41
CA ALA A 136 13.41 -4.27 0.82
C ALA A 136 14.59 -5.12 0.36
N ASP A 137 14.84 -5.07 -0.94
CA ASP A 137 16.10 -5.50 -1.52
C ASP A 137 17.05 -4.29 -1.61
N MET A 138 18.34 -4.56 -1.86
CA MET A 138 19.37 -3.52 -1.99
C MET A 138 18.97 -2.41 -2.99
N LEU A 139 18.24 -2.79 -4.04
CA LEU A 139 17.87 -1.91 -5.14
C LEU A 139 16.41 -1.40 -5.06
N GLN A 140 15.46 -2.18 -4.54
CA GLN A 140 14.05 -1.80 -4.58
C GLN A 140 13.30 -2.27 -3.34
N THR A 141 12.25 -1.53 -2.99
CA THR A 141 11.25 -1.98 -2.02
C THR A 141 10.06 -2.52 -2.77
N THR A 142 9.69 -3.76 -2.47
CA THR A 142 8.59 -4.49 -3.06
C THR A 142 7.50 -4.67 -2.02
N GLN A 143 6.32 -4.13 -2.27
CA GLN A 143 5.11 -4.43 -1.52
C GLN A 143 4.27 -5.41 -2.33
N THR A 144 3.79 -6.49 -1.72
CA THR A 144 2.86 -7.43 -2.35
C THR A 144 1.57 -7.45 -1.56
N LEU A 145 0.46 -7.15 -2.22
CA LEU A 145 -0.88 -7.23 -1.66
C LEU A 145 -1.57 -8.45 -2.27
N HIS A 146 -1.90 -9.43 -1.45
CA HIS A 146 -2.70 -10.58 -1.85
C HIS A 146 -4.17 -10.20 -1.76
N LEU A 147 -4.90 -10.44 -2.84
CA LEU A 147 -6.30 -10.10 -2.98
C LEU A 147 -7.18 -11.34 -2.92
N ARG A 148 -8.45 -11.15 -2.58
CA ARG A 148 -9.45 -12.22 -2.62
C ARG A 148 -9.58 -12.78 -4.06
N PRO A 149 -9.82 -14.09 -4.23
CA PRO A 149 -9.92 -14.73 -5.55
C PRO A 149 -10.90 -14.07 -6.53
N GLU A 150 -12.01 -13.56 -6.02
CA GLU A 150 -13.11 -12.96 -6.80
C GLU A 150 -12.89 -11.48 -7.12
N THR A 151 -11.81 -10.87 -6.63
CA THR A 151 -11.57 -9.43 -6.79
C THR A 151 -11.23 -9.08 -8.24
N PRO A 152 -11.94 -8.12 -8.86
CA PRO A 152 -11.59 -7.65 -10.19
C PRO A 152 -10.23 -6.95 -10.15
N LEU A 153 -9.24 -7.54 -10.84
CA LEU A 153 -7.91 -6.98 -10.96
C LEU A 153 -7.85 -5.93 -12.08
N PRO A 154 -7.28 -4.73 -11.84
CA PRO A 154 -6.98 -3.80 -12.91
C PRO A 154 -5.89 -4.34 -13.84
N THR A 155 -5.78 -3.78 -15.04
CA THR A 155 -4.61 -4.02 -15.89
C THR A 155 -3.47 -3.09 -15.48
N HIS A 156 -2.24 -3.41 -15.91
CA HIS A 156 -1.07 -2.60 -15.63
C HIS A 156 -0.31 -2.25 -16.90
N ARG A 157 0.33 -1.08 -16.93
CA ARG A 157 1.25 -0.67 -18.00
C ARG A 157 2.70 -0.84 -17.57
N ALA A 158 3.54 -1.32 -18.47
CA ALA A 158 4.98 -1.39 -18.24
C ALA A 158 5.58 0.03 -18.15
N VAL A 159 6.34 0.30 -17.09
CA VAL A 159 7.08 1.55 -16.97
C VAL A 159 8.45 1.38 -17.63
N ARG A 160 8.78 2.25 -18.58
CA ARG A 160 10.03 2.19 -19.38
C ARG A 160 11.23 2.78 -18.63
N GLN A 161 11.33 2.52 -17.33
CA GLN A 161 12.43 2.99 -16.51
C GLN A 161 13.07 1.83 -15.73
N VAL A 162 14.40 1.82 -15.70
CA VAL A 162 15.16 0.81 -14.94
C VAL A 162 14.95 1.07 -13.45
N PHE A 163 14.59 0.03 -12.70
CA PHE A 163 14.18 0.13 -11.29
C PHE A 163 13.04 1.15 -11.05
N ALA A 164 12.15 1.31 -12.04
CA ALA A 164 10.99 2.16 -11.93
C ALA A 164 10.10 1.79 -10.75
N SER A 165 9.42 2.80 -10.22
CA SER A 165 8.29 2.55 -9.34
C SER A 165 7.07 2.22 -10.17
N GLN A 166 6.52 1.05 -9.94
CA GLN A 166 5.39 0.53 -10.69
C GLN A 166 4.60 -0.46 -9.82
N ALA A 167 3.28 -0.36 -9.90
CA ALA A 167 2.36 -1.39 -9.48
C ALA A 167 1.98 -2.28 -10.66
N MET A 168 2.00 -3.58 -10.43
CA MET A 168 1.68 -4.62 -11.40
C MET A 168 0.60 -5.52 -10.82
N ALA A 169 -0.40 -5.82 -11.64
CA ALA A 169 -1.49 -6.73 -11.30
C ALA A 169 -1.24 -8.11 -11.90
N PHE A 170 -1.27 -9.14 -11.05
CA PHE A 170 -1.07 -10.53 -11.44
C PHE A 170 -2.34 -11.33 -11.23
N LYS A 171 -2.92 -11.80 -12.34
CA LYS A 171 -4.06 -12.72 -12.34
C LYS A 171 -3.54 -14.16 -12.26
N GLY A 172 -4.13 -14.97 -11.40
CA GLY A 172 -3.73 -16.37 -11.23
C GLY A 172 -4.51 -17.05 -10.10
N LYS A 173 -4.01 -18.19 -9.62
CA LYS A 173 -4.57 -18.89 -8.45
C LYS A 173 -4.52 -18.06 -7.16
N ASP A 174 -3.57 -17.12 -7.11
CA ASP A 174 -3.35 -16.18 -6.01
C ASP A 174 -3.28 -14.76 -6.61
N PRO A 175 -4.45 -14.09 -6.78
CA PRO A 175 -4.53 -12.72 -7.27
C PRO A 175 -3.73 -11.77 -6.39
N ARG A 176 -2.84 -10.98 -6.99
CA ARG A 176 -2.02 -10.04 -6.21
C ARG A 176 -1.65 -8.78 -6.98
N ILE A 177 -1.41 -7.71 -6.24
CA ILE A 177 -0.77 -6.49 -6.71
C ILE A 177 0.64 -6.43 -6.15
N THR A 178 1.64 -6.29 -7.01
CA THR A 178 3.02 -6.06 -6.58
C THR A 178 3.43 -4.65 -6.94
N ILE A 179 3.85 -3.88 -5.94
CA ILE A 179 4.29 -2.50 -6.04
C ILE A 179 5.79 -2.50 -5.81
N MET A 180 6.54 -2.23 -6.88
CA MET A 180 7.98 -2.03 -6.81
C MET A 180 8.25 -0.54 -6.69
N SER A 181 9.26 -0.17 -5.92
CA SER A 181 9.66 1.23 -5.79
C SER A 181 11.15 1.41 -5.58
N ALA A 182 11.68 2.50 -6.08
CA ALA A 182 13.07 2.93 -5.88
C ALA A 182 13.30 3.57 -4.48
N GLY A 183 12.76 2.94 -3.44
CA GLY A 183 12.66 3.49 -2.08
C GLY A 183 11.45 4.39 -1.92
N LEU A 184 10.86 4.37 -0.72
CA LEU A 184 9.63 5.08 -0.39
C LEU A 184 9.89 6.32 0.44
N GLN A 185 9.09 7.35 0.18
CA GLN A 185 9.03 8.56 0.96
C GLN A 185 7.58 9.04 1.00
N SER A 186 7.12 9.47 2.18
CA SER A 186 5.87 10.19 2.34
C SER A 186 6.14 11.48 3.10
N ASP A 187 5.52 12.57 2.64
CA ASP A 187 5.64 13.91 3.23
C ASP A 187 7.09 14.31 3.59
N GLY A 188 8.02 14.20 2.64
CA GLY A 188 9.43 14.55 2.92
C GLY A 188 10.26 13.46 3.63
N LYS A 189 9.62 12.54 4.35
CA LYS A 189 10.29 11.53 5.19
C LYS A 189 10.47 10.20 4.46
N LYS A 190 11.70 9.67 4.47
CA LYS A 190 11.98 8.31 3.99
C LYS A 190 11.27 7.30 4.88
N LEU A 191 10.61 6.33 4.25
CA LEU A 191 9.96 5.21 4.93
C LEU A 191 10.82 3.96 4.78
N ASP A 192 10.96 3.20 5.86
CA ASP A 192 11.49 1.85 5.81
C ASP A 192 10.39 0.80 5.60
N CYS A 193 10.74 -0.48 5.70
CA CYS A 193 9.80 -1.57 5.54
C CYS A 193 8.74 -1.61 6.64
N ASP A 194 9.14 -1.34 7.88
CA ASP A 194 8.27 -1.45 9.05
C ASP A 194 7.29 -0.27 9.07
N ASP A 195 7.77 0.93 8.77
CA ASP A 195 6.95 2.12 8.54
C ASP A 195 5.89 1.85 7.46
N MET A 196 6.31 1.31 6.31
CA MET A 196 5.39 1.02 5.20
C MET A 196 4.39 -0.08 5.56
N ALA A 197 4.83 -1.12 6.28
CA ALA A 197 3.96 -2.19 6.74
C ALA A 197 2.91 -1.67 7.73
N ALA A 198 3.30 -0.83 8.69
CA ALA A 198 2.38 -0.21 9.63
C ALA A 198 1.36 0.69 8.94
N ILE A 199 1.79 1.47 7.93
CA ILE A 199 0.87 2.30 7.14
C ILE A 199 -0.12 1.42 6.36
N LEU A 200 0.36 0.39 5.66
CA LEU A 200 -0.52 -0.53 4.91
C LEU A 200 -1.53 -1.21 5.83
N ASP A 201 -1.08 -1.72 6.96
CA ASP A 201 -1.94 -2.37 7.96
C ASP A 201 -3.05 -1.43 8.44
N ALA A 202 -2.70 -0.19 8.82
CA ALA A 202 -3.67 0.81 9.28
C ALA A 202 -4.71 1.14 8.19
N TYR A 203 -4.29 1.31 6.94
CA TYR A 203 -5.20 1.59 5.82
C TYR A 203 -6.09 0.39 5.47
N ILE A 204 -5.55 -0.84 5.49
CA ILE A 204 -6.32 -2.07 5.25
C ILE A 204 -7.35 -2.27 6.36
N GLN A 205 -6.98 -2.08 7.63
CA GLN A 205 -7.91 -2.15 8.76
C GLN A 205 -9.01 -1.09 8.67
N ALA A 206 -8.67 0.14 8.30
CA ALA A 206 -9.66 1.20 8.09
C ALA A 206 -10.63 0.86 6.94
N ALA A 207 -10.14 0.28 5.84
CA ALA A 207 -10.98 -0.14 4.72
C ALA A 207 -11.94 -1.28 5.11
N HIS A 208 -11.46 -2.28 5.85
CA HIS A 208 -12.30 -3.35 6.39
C HIS A 208 -13.36 -2.80 7.36
N ALA A 209 -12.97 -1.89 8.25
CA ALA A 209 -13.89 -1.23 9.17
C ALA A 209 -14.98 -0.44 8.43
N GLN A 210 -14.62 0.29 7.37
CA GLN A 210 -15.58 1.03 6.54
C GLN A 210 -16.56 0.10 5.83
N ARG A 211 -16.08 -1.00 5.25
CA ARG A 211 -16.94 -1.99 4.60
C ARG A 211 -17.90 -2.64 5.59
N TYR A 212 -17.43 -2.97 6.78
CA TYR A 212 -18.27 -3.55 7.83
C TYR A 212 -19.32 -2.55 8.33
N LEU A 213 -18.96 -1.28 8.54
CA LEU A 213 -19.92 -0.21 8.88
C LEU A 213 -20.98 -0.02 7.80
N GLN A 214 -20.60 -0.05 6.52
CA GLN A 214 -21.55 0.06 5.42
C GLN A 214 -22.53 -1.12 5.40
N GLN A 215 -22.05 -2.34 5.67
CA GLN A 215 -22.90 -3.52 5.79
C GLN A 215 -23.89 -3.39 6.94
N LEU A 216 -23.43 -3.01 8.13
CA LEU A 216 -24.30 -2.78 9.29
C LEU A 216 -25.37 -1.71 9.00
N ARG A 217 -24.99 -0.59 8.38
CA ARG A 217 -25.92 0.50 8.01
C ARG A 217 -26.89 0.12 6.90
N SER A 218 -26.58 -0.88 6.09
CA SER A 218 -27.47 -1.38 5.03
C SER A 218 -28.46 -2.45 5.51
N GLN A 219 -28.23 -3.01 6.70
CA GLN A 219 -29.04 -4.07 7.30
C GLN A 219 -29.98 -3.57 8.41
N GLY A 220 -29.72 -2.39 8.97
CA GLY A 220 -30.64 -1.66 9.87
C GLY A 220 -31.55 -0.73 9.09
#